data_AF-A0A1F5EJB9-F1
#
_entry.id   AF-A0A1F5EJB9-F1
#
_cell.length_a   1.000
_cell.length_b   1.000
_cell.length_c   1.000
_cell.angle_alpha   90.00
_cell.angle_beta   90.00
_cell.angle_gamma   90.00
#
_symmetry.space_group_name_H-M   'P 1'
#
loop_
_entity.id
_entity.type
_entity.pdbx_description
1 polymer ?
#
loop_
_entity_poly.entity_id
_entity_poly.type
_entity_poly.pdbx_seq_one_letter_code
_entity_poly.pdbx_strand_id
1 'polypeptide(L)'
;MSTPRKIELSKDFSSKGCYKAKAEIFKDTGGMALSINIKNETTGNLVASDHFGIGSLNLNEERENWLANIIVSNMIRLAVAVRKETGNEIYTAYQNFITSISP
;
A
#
# COMPACT_ATOMS: atom_id res chain seq x y z
N MET A 1 24.19 5.02 8.34
CA MET A 1 22.72 4.90 8.31
C MET A 1 22.34 3.72 9.19
N SER A 2 21.31 3.82 10.02
CA SER A 2 20.85 2.67 10.83
C SER A 2 20.13 1.66 9.94
N THR A 3 20.25 0.37 10.26
CA THR A 3 19.49 -0.69 9.58
C THR A 3 17.99 -0.43 9.72
N PRO A 4 17.20 -0.45 8.64
CA PRO A 4 15.73 -0.36 8.71
C PRO A 4 15.16 -1.48 9.59
N ARG A 5 14.25 -1.13 10.49
CA ARG A 5 13.50 -2.09 11.31
C ARG A 5 12.20 -2.44 10.60
N LYS A 6 11.97 -3.73 10.34
CA LYS A 6 10.72 -4.21 9.77
C LYS A 6 9.61 -4.12 10.82
N ILE A 7 8.43 -3.66 10.38
CA ILE A 7 7.23 -3.64 11.21
C ILE A 7 6.43 -4.92 10.98
N GLU A 8 6.05 -5.56 12.08
CA GLU A 8 5.15 -6.72 12.03
C GLU A 8 3.71 -6.22 11.80
N LEU A 9 3.27 -6.35 10.55
CA LEU A 9 1.90 -6.05 10.16
C LEU A 9 1.00 -7.24 10.46
N SER A 10 -0.17 -6.99 11.02
CA SER A 10 -1.19 -8.02 11.19
C SER A 10 -1.63 -8.56 9.82
N LYS A 11 -1.99 -9.84 9.78
CA LYS A 11 -2.46 -10.54 8.58
C LYS A 11 -3.68 -9.85 7.94
N ASP A 12 -4.55 -9.30 8.78
CA ASP A 12 -5.79 -8.64 8.34
C ASP A 12 -5.54 -7.33 7.61
N PHE A 13 -4.40 -6.69 7.86
CA PHE A 13 -4.03 -5.41 7.27
C PHE A 13 -3.01 -5.58 6.15
N SER A 14 -2.07 -6.52 6.27
CA SER A 14 -0.92 -6.65 5.37
C SER A 14 -1.24 -7.14 3.95
N SER A 15 -2.46 -7.61 3.68
CA SER A 15 -2.82 -8.07 2.33
C SER A 15 -4.31 -7.95 2.01
N LYS A 16 -4.62 -7.76 0.73
CA LYS A 16 -5.99 -7.87 0.20
C LYS A 16 -5.97 -8.18 -1.29
N GLY A 17 -6.57 -9.30 -1.70
CA GLY A 17 -6.52 -9.75 -3.10
C GLY A 17 -5.07 -10.03 -3.53
N CYS A 18 -4.65 -9.43 -4.65
CA CYS A 18 -3.26 -9.54 -5.15
C CYS A 18 -2.26 -8.57 -4.50
N TYR A 19 -2.71 -7.73 -3.55
CA TYR A 19 -1.87 -6.70 -2.95
C TYR A 19 -1.28 -7.14 -1.61
N LYS A 20 0.00 -6.86 -1.42
CA LYS A 20 0.74 -7.12 -0.18
C LYS A 20 1.51 -5.88 0.25
N ALA A 21 1.38 -5.51 1.51
CA ALA A 21 2.10 -4.41 2.11
C ALA A 21 3.38 -4.86 2.81
N LYS A 22 4.36 -3.97 2.85
CA LYS A 22 5.53 -4.02 3.72
C LYS A 22 5.66 -2.66 4.40
N ALA A 23 6.01 -2.67 5.67
CA ALA A 23 6.24 -1.47 6.45
C ALA A 23 7.62 -1.57 7.14
N GLU A 24 8.39 -0.50 7.06
CA GLU A 24 9.74 -0.42 7.62
C GLU A 24 9.95 0.95 8.26
N ILE A 25 10.62 0.99 9.40
CA ILE A 25 11.03 2.22 10.07
C ILE A 25 12.54 2.39 9.89
N PHE A 26 12.98 3.55 9.44
CA PHE A 26 14.40 3.89 9.34
C PHE A 26 14.67 5.30 9.86
N LYS A 27 15.93 5.54 10.21
CA LYS A 27 16.41 6.85 10.62
C LYS A 27 16.84 7.63 9.39
N ASP A 28 16.18 8.75 9.14
CA ASP A 28 16.51 9.74 8.12
C ASP A 28 17.11 11.00 8.77
N THR A 29 17.58 11.93 7.94
CA THR A 29 18.07 13.27 8.29
C THR A 29 17.09 14.07 9.15
N GLY A 30 15.78 13.86 8.99
CA GLY A 30 14.71 14.49 9.79
C GLY A 30 14.25 13.73 11.04
N GLY A 31 14.86 12.59 11.37
CA GLY A 31 14.44 11.73 12.49
C GLY A 31 13.96 10.35 12.04
N MET A 32 13.01 9.76 12.76
CA MET A 32 12.45 8.43 12.40
C MET A 32 11.36 8.58 11.35
N ALA A 33 11.43 7.77 10.31
CA ALA A 33 10.43 7.71 9.23
C ALA A 33 9.87 6.29 9.10
N LEU A 34 8.56 6.20 8.91
CA LEU A 34 7.84 4.99 8.55
C LEU A 34 7.62 4.99 7.04
N SER A 35 8.13 3.96 6.36
CA SER A 35 7.90 3.72 4.93
C SER A 35 6.95 2.55 4.76
N ILE A 36 5.95 2.74 3.90
CA ILE A 36 4.97 1.72 3.55
C ILE A 36 5.00 1.51 2.05
N ASN A 37 5.14 0.26 1.62
CA ASN A 37 5.18 -0.15 0.23
C ASN A 37 4.10 -1.20 -0.03
N ILE A 38 3.26 -0.98 -1.03
CA ILE A 38 2.26 -1.95 -1.49
C ILE A 38 2.69 -2.48 -2.85
N LYS A 39 2.84 -3.79 -2.92
CA LYS A 39 3.18 -4.52 -4.14
C LYS A 39 1.97 -5.30 -4.63
N ASN A 40 1.76 -5.30 -5.95
CA ASN A 40 0.89 -6.27 -6.59
C ASN A 40 1.71 -7.54 -6.86
N GLU A 41 1.42 -8.61 -6.12
CA GLU A 41 2.18 -9.86 -6.17
C GLU A 41 1.96 -10.63 -7.50
N THR A 42 0.88 -10.34 -8.24
CA THR A 42 0.64 -10.95 -9.57
C THR A 42 1.54 -10.35 -10.65
N THR A 43 1.78 -9.04 -10.60
CA THR A 43 2.58 -8.33 -11.62
C THR A 43 4.02 -8.08 -11.18
N GLY A 44 4.29 -8.17 -9.88
CA GLY A 44 5.57 -7.79 -9.30
C GLY A 44 5.74 -6.27 -9.10
N ASN A 45 4.77 -5.45 -9.52
CA ASN A 45 4.91 -4.00 -9.52
C ASN A 45 4.58 -3.36 -8.17
N LEU A 46 5.33 -2.32 -7.82
CA LEU A 46 4.99 -1.41 -6.71
C LEU A 46 3.81 -0.52 -7.16
N VAL A 47 2.73 -0.53 -6.40
CA VAL A 47 1.49 0.19 -6.76
C VAL A 47 1.23 1.40 -5.87
N ALA A 48 1.79 1.42 -4.66
CA ALA A 48 1.77 2.58 -3.77
C ALA A 48 3.00 2.54 -2.87
N SER A 49 3.56 3.71 -2.60
CA SER A 49 4.68 3.91 -1.69
C SER A 49 4.53 5.26 -1.02
N ASP A 50 4.66 5.31 0.30
CA ASP A 50 4.59 6.57 1.03
C ASP A 50 5.49 6.57 2.28
N HIS A 51 5.86 7.76 2.72
CA HIS A 51 6.79 8.01 3.82
C HIS A 51 6.20 8.98 4.83
N PHE A 52 6.18 8.56 6.10
CA PHE A 52 5.61 9.32 7.20
C PHE A 52 6.69 9.62 8.22
N GLY A 53 6.95 10.90 8.48
CA GLY A 53 7.80 11.33 9.59
C GLY A 53 7.11 11.01 10.92
N ILE A 54 7.69 10.09 11.71
CA ILE A 54 7.14 9.66 13.01
C ILE A 54 8.02 10.08 14.19
N GLY A 55 9.21 10.63 13.93
CA GLY A 55 10.18 11.01 14.96
C GLY A 55 9.66 12.01 15.99
N SER A 56 8.75 12.91 15.61
CA SER A 56 8.11 13.87 16.52
C SER A 56 7.03 13.26 17.42
N LEU A 57 6.55 12.05 17.10
CA LEU A 57 5.46 11.40 17.83
C LEU A 57 5.93 10.63 19.07
N ASN A 58 7.24 10.36 19.17
CA ASN A 58 7.88 9.63 20.28
C ASN A 58 7.09 8.38 20.72
N LEU A 59 6.71 7.55 19.74
CA LEU A 59 5.90 6.36 19.95
C LEU A 59 6.76 5.19 20.45
N ASN A 60 6.16 4.31 21.25
CA ASN A 60 6.76 3.00 21.53
C ASN A 60 6.47 2.02 20.37
N GLU A 61 7.15 0.88 20.37
CA GLU A 61 7.06 -0.11 19.29
C GLU A 61 5.62 -0.61 19.04
N GLU A 62 4.83 -0.82 20.09
CA GLU A 62 3.43 -1.22 19.96
C GLU A 62 2.59 -0.19 19.20
N ARG A 63 2.76 1.10 19.54
CA ARG A 63 2.05 2.21 18.87
C ARG A 63 2.54 2.44 17.46
N GLU A 64 3.82 2.26 17.19
CA GLU A 64 4.36 2.31 15.82
C GLU A 64 3.76 1.19 14.96
N ASN A 65 3.69 -0.04 15.48
CA ASN A 65 3.07 -1.18 14.80
C ASN A 65 1.58 -0.91 14.55
N TRP A 66 0.85 -0.41 15.55
CA TRP A 66 -0.56 -0.04 15.40
C TRP A 66 -0.77 1.03 14.34
N LEU A 67 0.03 2.11 14.34
CA LEU A 67 -0.04 3.18 13.36
C LEU A 67 0.23 2.66 11.95
N ALA A 68 1.28 1.85 11.78
CA ALA A 68 1.60 1.24 10.50
C ALA A 68 0.45 0.35 9.99
N ASN A 69 -0.17 -0.44 10.86
CA ASN A 69 -1.32 -1.27 10.51
C ASN A 69 -2.52 -0.44 9.99
N ILE A 70 -2.83 0.69 10.64
CA ILE A 70 -3.91 1.58 10.20
C ILE A 70 -3.61 2.17 8.82
N ILE A 71 -2.41 2.73 8.64
CA ILE A 71 -2.04 3.36 7.37
C ILE A 71 -2.01 2.32 6.24
N VAL A 72 -1.43 1.15 6.48
CA VAL A 72 -1.41 0.03 5.54
C VAL A 72 -2.82 -0.38 5.14
N SER A 73 -3.76 -0.51 6.10
CA SER A 73 -5.14 -0.89 5.78
C SER A 73 -5.79 0.09 4.82
N ASN A 74 -5.60 1.39 5.07
CA ASN A 74 -6.18 2.44 4.23
C ASN A 74 -5.54 2.46 2.85
N MET A 75 -4.21 2.41 2.76
CA MET A 75 -3.51 2.40 1.47
C MET A 75 -3.87 1.16 0.64
N ILE A 76 -4.00 -0.04 1.24
CA ILE A 76 -4.42 -1.25 0.54
C ILE A 76 -5.86 -1.13 0.04
N ARG A 77 -6.77 -0.58 0.85
CA ARG A 77 -8.17 -0.36 0.43
C ARG A 77 -8.23 0.60 -0.76
N LEU A 78 -7.44 1.67 -0.76
CA LEU A 78 -7.32 2.61 -1.88
C LEU A 78 -6.78 1.93 -3.14
N ALA A 79 -5.68 1.16 -3.03
CA ALA A 79 -5.13 0.43 -4.17
C ALA A 79 -6.14 -0.55 -4.79
N VAL A 80 -6.94 -1.22 -3.97
CA VAL A 80 -8.02 -2.11 -4.43
C VAL A 80 -9.16 -1.32 -5.09
N ALA A 81 -9.55 -0.18 -4.53
CA ALA A 81 -10.63 0.66 -5.07
C ALA A 81 -10.25 1.23 -6.44
N VAL A 82 -9.06 1.83 -6.56
CA VAL A 82 -8.53 2.38 -7.82
C VAL A 82 -8.47 1.30 -8.90
N ARG A 83 -8.03 0.07 -8.56
CA ARG A 83 -8.05 -1.06 -9.51
C ARG A 83 -9.47 -1.41 -9.96
N LYS A 84 -10.44 -1.41 -9.04
CA LYS A 84 -11.84 -1.72 -9.41
C LYS A 84 -12.40 -0.67 -10.37
N GLU A 85 -12.11 0.61 -10.12
CA GLU A 85 -12.52 1.70 -11.01
C GLU A 85 -11.84 1.58 -12.38
N THR A 86 -10.51 1.46 -12.42
CA THR A 86 -9.75 1.30 -13.68
C THR A 86 -10.16 0.02 -14.42
N GLY A 87 -10.37 -1.08 -13.68
CA GLY A 87 -10.82 -2.35 -14.25
C GLY A 87 -12.22 -2.28 -14.82
N ASN A 88 -13.14 -1.57 -14.15
CA ASN A 88 -14.48 -1.31 -14.67
C ASN A 88 -14.42 -0.41 -15.90
N GLU A 89 -13.62 0.65 -15.90
CA GLU A 89 -13.44 1.53 -17.05
C GLU A 89 -12.87 0.79 -18.26
N ILE A 90 -11.81 -0.02 -18.06
CA ILE A 90 -11.22 -0.86 -19.11
C ILE A 90 -12.24 -1.89 -19.62
N TYR A 91 -12.98 -2.54 -18.72
CA TYR A 91 -14.01 -3.50 -19.10
C TYR A 91 -15.13 -2.83 -19.91
N THR A 92 -15.65 -1.69 -19.45
CA THR A 92 -16.67 -0.91 -20.16
C THR A 92 -16.16 -0.44 -21.52
N ALA A 93 -14.93 0.08 -21.61
CA ALA A 93 -14.31 0.48 -22.88
C ALA A 93 -14.16 -0.71 -23.84
N TYR A 94 -13.74 -1.88 -23.34
CA TYR A 94 -13.63 -3.11 -24.13
C TYR A 94 -14.99 -3.60 -24.64
N GLN A 95 -16.02 -3.59 -23.78
CA GLN A 95 -17.39 -3.95 -24.18
C GLN A 95 -17.91 -2.99 -25.26
N ASN A 96 -17.75 -1.68 -25.08
CA ASN A 96 -18.13 -0.68 -26.08
C ASN A 96 -17.41 -0.90 -27.42
N PHE A 97 -16.12 -1.24 -27.39
CA PHE A 97 -15.36 -1.57 -28.59
C PHE A 97 -15.93 -2.81 -29.30
N ILE A 98 -16.14 -3.93 -28.59
CA ILE A 98 -16.73 -5.14 -29.16
C ILE A 98 -18.09 -4.85 -29.79
N THR A 99 -18.95 -4.09 -29.12
CA THR A 99 -20.28 -3.73 -29.66
C THR A 99 -20.14 -2.86 -30.90
N SER A 100 -19.17 -1.94 -30.95
CA SER A 100 -18.97 -1.06 -32.10
C SER A 100 -18.46 -1.77 -33.36
N ILE A 101 -17.90 -2.97 -33.22
CA ILE A 101 -17.38 -3.78 -34.34
C ILE A 101 -18.23 -5.02 -34.62
N SER A 102 -19.31 -5.24 -33.86
CA SER A 102 -20.25 -6.33 -34.11
C SER A 102 -21.37 -5.81 -35.03
N PRO A 103 -21.58 -6.41 -36.22
CA PRO A 103 -22.51 -5.91 -37.24
C PRO A 103 -23.99 -6.02 -36.85
#